data_AF-A0A921ZLJ3-F1
#
_entry.id   AF-A0A921ZLJ3-F1
#
_cell.length_a   1.000
_cell.length_b   1.000
_cell.length_c   1.000
_cell.angle_alpha   90.00
_cell.angle_beta   90.00
_cell.angle_gamma   90.00
#
_symmetry.space_group_name_H-M   'P 1'
#
loop_
_entity.id
_entity.type
_entity.pdbx_description
1 polymer ?
#
loop_
_entity_poly.entity_id
_entity_poly.type
_entity_poly.pdbx_seq_one_letter_code
_entity_poly.pdbx_strand_id
1 'polypeptide(L)' 'MRLWVLFFAFLLCLAVSMADCPAGEYNPGPDCSFETICGLRSSHSYRRHYCDCWCTPPLIRDTSTNTCVLPDQCPN' A
#
# COMPACT_ATOMS: atom_id res chain seq x y z
N MET A 1 39.06 -2.34 5.72
CA MET A 1 38.11 -2.60 6.83
C MET A 1 37.00 -1.54 6.90
N ARG A 2 37.31 -0.23 6.86
CA ARG A 2 36.30 0.87 6.89
C ARG A 2 35.25 0.85 5.76
N LEU A 3 35.65 0.48 4.54
CA LEU A 3 34.74 0.46 3.38
C LEU A 3 33.64 -0.61 3.48
N TRP A 4 33.97 -1.78 4.05
CA TRP A 4 33.03 -2.89 4.21
C TRP A 4 31.92 -2.58 5.21
N VAL A 5 32.24 -1.80 6.25
CA VAL A 5 31.26 -1.33 7.25
C VAL A 5 30.23 -0.39 6.61
N LEU A 6 30.68 0.52 5.74
CA LEU A 6 29.79 1.42 5.00
C LEU A 6 28.90 0.65 4.02
N PHE A 7 29.46 -0.35 3.33
CA PHE A 7 28.69 -1.19 2.42
C PHE A 7 27.62 -2.02 3.14
N PHE A 8 27.96 -2.60 4.30
CA PHE A 8 26.99 -3.30 5.15
C PHE A 8 25.92 -2.36 5.71
N ALA A 9 26.29 -1.16 6.16
CA ALA A 9 25.33 -0.16 6.62
C ALA A 9 24.39 0.29 5.50
N PHE A 10 24.90 0.47 4.28
CA PHE A 10 24.10 0.83 3.11
C PHE A 10 23.11 -0.28 2.71
N LEU A 11 23.55 -1.54 2.72
CA LEU A 11 22.68 -2.70 2.49
C LEU A 11 21.59 -2.85 3.55
N LEU A 12 21.92 -2.62 4.83
CA LEU A 12 20.96 -2.64 5.93
C LEU A 12 19.91 -1.53 5.78
N CYS A 13 20.32 -0.32 5.39
CA CYS A 13 19.38 0.78 5.16
C CYS A 13 18.43 0.52 3.99
N LEU A 14 18.91 -0.11 2.91
CA LEU A 14 18.06 -0.48 1.77
C LEU A 14 16.99 -1.51 2.17
N ALA A 15 17.32 -2.48 3.01
CA ALA A 15 16.37 -3.49 3.48
C ALA A 15 15.24 -2.90 4.35
N VAL A 16 15.52 -1.81 5.10
CA VAL A 16 14.53 -1.17 5.98
C VAL A 16 13.60 -0.20 5.23
N SER A 17 13.96 0.20 4.01
CA SER A 17 13.21 1.20 3.23
C SER A 17 12.00 0.65 2.46
N MET A 18 11.74 -0.65 2.49
CA MET A 18 10.48 -1.19 1.99
C MET A 18 9.53 -1.30 3.18
N ALA A 19 8.53 -0.42 3.25
CA ALA A 19 7.43 -0.60 4.19
C ALA A 19 6.83 -1.99 3.95
N ASP A 20 6.78 -2.84 4.98
CA ASP A 20 6.17 -4.16 4.92
C ASP A 20 4.67 -4.00 4.63
N CYS A 21 4.30 -4.04 3.36
CA CYS A 21 2.91 -4.06 2.97
C CYS A 21 2.31 -5.47 3.17
N PRO A 22 1.06 -5.57 3.64
CA PRO A 22 0.41 -6.86 3.74
C PRO A 22 0.24 -7.52 2.37
N ALA A 23 -0.01 -8.83 2.37
CA ALA A 23 -0.13 -9.60 1.14
C ALA A 23 -1.24 -9.04 0.23
N GLY A 24 -0.90 -8.82 -1.04
CA GLY A 24 -1.79 -8.19 -2.02
C GLY A 24 -1.65 -6.67 -2.11
N GLU A 25 -0.76 -6.06 -1.32
CA GLU A 25 -0.50 -4.63 -1.31
C GLU A 25 0.94 -4.28 -1.70
N TYR A 26 1.17 -3.05 -2.15
CA TYR A 26 2.49 -2.55 -2.55
C TYR A 26 2.76 -1.10 -2.11
N ASN A 27 4.05 -0.76 -1.93
CA ASN A 27 4.55 0.59 -1.64
C ASN A 27 5.95 0.73 -2.31
N PRO A 28 6.29 1.87 -2.96
CA PRO A 28 5.47 3.06 -3.14
C PRO A 28 4.40 2.88 -4.21
N GLY A 29 3.20 3.35 -3.90
CA GLY A 29 2.15 3.53 -4.90
C GLY A 29 2.01 5.00 -5.31
N PRO A 30 1.03 5.29 -6.18
CA PRO A 30 0.74 6.64 -6.63
C PRO A 30 0.11 7.52 -5.51
N ASP A 31 -0.60 8.58 -5.86
CA ASP A 31 -1.29 9.48 -4.93
C ASP A 31 -2.55 8.84 -4.36
N CYS A 32 -2.68 8.69 -3.02
CA CYS A 32 -3.74 7.89 -2.35
C CYS A 32 -5.18 8.31 -2.74
N SER A 33 -5.31 9.53 -3.24
CA SER A 33 -6.54 10.07 -3.79
C SER A 33 -7.05 9.36 -5.06
N PHE A 34 -6.22 8.56 -5.73
CA PHE A 34 -6.58 7.74 -6.89
C PHE A 34 -6.89 6.27 -6.56
N GLU A 35 -6.70 5.83 -5.31
CA GLU A 35 -7.04 4.46 -4.91
C GLU A 35 -8.56 4.24 -5.05
N THR A 36 -8.94 3.14 -5.71
CA THR A 36 -10.33 2.73 -5.83
C THR A 36 -10.72 1.92 -4.61
N ILE A 37 -11.88 2.22 -4.02
CA ILE A 37 -12.34 1.61 -2.78
C ILE A 37 -13.75 1.03 -2.91
N CYS A 38 -14.07 0.00 -2.12
CA CYS A 38 -15.44 -0.46 -1.97
C CYS A 38 -16.25 0.50 -1.10
N GLY A 39 -17.52 0.70 -1.45
CA GLY A 39 -18.47 1.55 -0.73
C GLY A 39 -18.52 3.00 -1.25
N LEU A 40 -17.51 3.45 -2.01
CA LEU A 40 -17.46 4.79 -2.61
C LEU A 40 -16.74 4.73 -3.96
N ARG A 41 -17.19 5.52 -4.95
CA ARG A 41 -16.57 5.52 -6.29
C ARG A 41 -15.12 6.02 -6.32
N SER A 42 -14.67 6.71 -5.27
CA SER A 42 -13.30 7.20 -5.16
C SER A 42 -12.88 7.42 -3.71
N SER A 43 -11.61 7.16 -3.40
CA SER A 43 -11.02 7.48 -2.11
C SER A 43 -11.07 8.96 -1.75
N HIS A 44 -11.10 9.86 -2.74
CA HIS A 44 -11.30 11.30 -2.56
C HIS A 44 -12.53 11.65 -1.72
N SER A 45 -13.59 10.82 -1.80
CA SER A 45 -14.81 11.03 -1.03
C SER A 45 -14.71 10.54 0.41
N TYR A 46 -13.69 9.73 0.73
CA TYR A 46 -13.46 9.18 2.06
C TYR A 46 -12.37 9.97 2.79
N ARG A 47 -12.80 10.85 3.70
CA ARG A 47 -11.93 11.77 4.46
C ARG A 47 -10.85 11.10 5.33
N ARG A 48 -10.91 9.76 5.49
CA ARG A 48 -9.98 8.96 6.31
C ARG A 48 -9.20 7.94 5.47
N HIS A 49 -9.22 8.05 4.15
CA HIS A 49 -8.41 7.17 3.33
C HIS A 49 -6.95 7.57 3.43
N TYR A 50 -6.16 6.73 4.08
CA TYR A 50 -4.72 6.88 4.17
C TYR A 50 -4.11 5.58 3.68
N CYS A 51 -3.49 5.63 2.50
CA CYS A 51 -2.91 4.49 1.81
C CYS A 51 -1.40 4.53 2.04
N ASP A 52 -0.93 3.96 3.15
CA ASP A 52 0.51 3.69 3.32
C ASP A 52 0.95 2.57 2.36
N CYS A 53 0.01 1.70 1.99
CA CYS A 53 0.15 0.62 1.03
C CYS A 53 -1.05 0.63 0.08
N TRP A 54 -0.83 0.17 -1.16
CA TRP A 54 -1.78 0.22 -2.26
C TRP A 54 -2.25 -1.16 -2.65
N CYS A 55 -3.54 -1.33 -2.94
CA CYS A 55 -4.03 -2.60 -3.48
C CYS A 55 -3.45 -2.88 -4.87
N THR A 56 -2.86 -4.06 -5.03
CA THR A 56 -2.31 -4.48 -6.32
C THR A 56 -3.44 -4.65 -7.33
N PRO A 57 -3.38 -4.00 -8.52
CA PRO A 57 -4.41 -4.19 -9.54
C PRO A 57 -4.59 -5.67 -9.90
N PRO A 58 -5.83 -6.19 -10.08
CA PRO A 58 -7.10 -5.47 -10.18
C PRO A 58 -7.88 -5.32 -8.84
N LEU A 59 -7.22 -5.51 -7.70
CA LEU A 59 -7.87 -5.45 -6.39
C LEU A 59 -8.21 -4.00 -6.01
N ILE A 60 -9.24 -3.84 -5.16
CA ILE A 60 -9.67 -2.55 -4.61
C ILE A 60 -9.84 -2.65 -3.09
N ARG A 61 -9.66 -1.53 -2.38
CA ARG A 61 -9.66 -1.55 -0.91
C ARG A 61 -11.07 -1.50 -0.34
N ASP A 62 -11.44 -2.48 0.47
CA ASP A 62 -12.66 -2.44 1.24
C ASP A 62 -12.51 -1.46 2.42
N THR A 63 -13.33 -0.42 2.47
CA THR A 63 -13.27 0.58 3.55
C THR A 63 -13.76 0.05 4.90
N SER A 64 -14.53 -1.03 4.92
CA SER A 64 -15.09 -1.61 6.14
C SER A 64 -14.11 -2.52 6.86
N THR A 65 -13.38 -3.35 6.11
CA THR A 65 -12.40 -4.32 6.62
C THR A 65 -10.96 -3.86 6.45
N ASN A 66 -10.73 -2.80 5.67
CA ASN A 66 -9.42 -2.29 5.27
C ASN A 66 -8.55 -3.27 4.46
N THR A 67 -9.17 -4.26 3.81
CA THR A 67 -8.48 -5.30 3.01
C THR A 67 -8.67 -5.10 1.52
N CYS A 68 -7.70 -5.54 0.71
CA CYS A 68 -7.83 -5.57 -0.75
C CYS A 68 -8.65 -6.78 -1.21
N VAL A 69 -9.72 -6.51 -1.96
CA VAL A 69 -10.64 -7.53 -2.49
C VAL A 69 -10.87 -7.33 -3.98
N LEU A 70 -11.41 -8.35 -4.65
CA LEU A 70 -11.88 -8.17 -6.02
C LEU A 70 -13.11 -7.25 -6.04
N PRO A 71 -13.33 -6.45 -7.09
CA PRO A 71 -14.49 -5.56 -7.17
C PRO A 71 -15.84 -6.26 -6.98
N ASP A 72 -15.97 -7.50 -7.49
CA ASP A 72 -17.19 -8.30 -7.36
C ASP A 72 -17.44 -8.83 -5.93
N GLN A 73 -16.45 -8.71 -5.05
CA GLN A 73 -16.51 -9.11 -3.64
C GLN A 73 -16.73 -7.92 -2.70
N CYS A 74 -16.93 -6.71 -3.23
CA CYS A 74 -17.27 -5.57 -2.39
C CYS A 74 -18.58 -5.83 -1.63
N PRO A 75 -18.62 -5.58 -0.31
CA PRO A 75 -19.88 -5.58 0.42
C PRO A 75 -20.80 -4.47 -0.16
N ASN A 76 -22.03 -4.84 -0.51
CA ASN A 76 -23.09 -3.93 -0.94
C ASN A 76 -23.63 -3.09 0.21
#